data_AF-A0A6L2ZWU4-F1
#
_entry.id   AF-A0A6L2ZWU4-F1
#
_cell.length_a   1.000
_cell.length_b   1.000
_cell.length_c   1.000
_cell.angle_alpha   90.00
_cell.angle_beta   90.00
_cell.angle_gamma   90.00
#
_symmetry.space_group_name_H-M   'P 1'
#
loop_
_entity.id
_entity.type
_entity.pdbx_description
1 polymer ?
#
loop_
_entity_poly.entity_id
_entity_poly.type
_entity_poly.pdbx_seq_one_letter_code
_entity_poly.pdbx_strand_id
1 'polypeptide(L)'
;MKRKKRLALFMILSITQLFIAVFIVVKREDFIYLFPTKEPQTLRELAYDRDKRLGYTVHVKEDGKLVPYLVLTKNYIGQGHVLLLRKYLVDPPMAFQVGWKRFYYGHSIPDSFMNKDFIQRFSKGIQEDIPYTEIKIRALKPSFEKKAYG
;
A
#
# COMPACT_ATOMS: atom_id res chain seq x y z
N MET A 1 45.14 -40.97 13.78
CA MET A 1 43.69 -40.85 14.09
C MET A 1 43.19 -39.39 14.31
N LYS A 2 43.96 -38.48 14.92
CA LYS A 2 43.55 -37.08 15.20
C LYS A 2 43.26 -36.22 13.95
N ARG A 3 44.01 -36.37 12.85
CA ARG A 3 43.90 -35.54 11.63
C ARG A 3 42.60 -35.77 10.85
N LYS A 4 42.17 -37.03 10.70
CA LYS A 4 40.88 -37.40 10.07
C LYS A 4 39.68 -36.90 10.85
N LYS A 5 39.72 -36.96 12.19
CA LYS A 5 38.66 -36.41 13.08
C LYS A 5 38.53 -34.89 12.94
N ARG A 6 39.65 -34.16 12.86
CA ARG A 6 39.64 -32.71 12.59
C ARG A 6 39.04 -32.39 11.22
N LEU A 7 39.42 -33.12 10.18
CA LEU A 7 38.87 -32.93 8.83
C LEU A 7 37.36 -33.18 8.76
N ALA A 8 36.89 -34.25 9.42
CA ALA A 8 35.46 -34.55 9.52
C ALA A 8 34.70 -33.46 10.27
N LEU A 9 35.26 -32.92 11.35
CA LEU A 9 34.68 -31.80 12.09
C LEU A 9 34.53 -30.54 11.22
N PHE A 10 35.55 -30.20 10.42
CA PHE A 10 35.48 -29.09 9.47
C PHE A 10 34.41 -29.30 8.39
N MET A 11 34.27 -30.51 7.86
CA MET A 11 33.21 -30.82 6.89
C MET A 11 31.81 -30.69 7.51
N ILE A 12 31.62 -31.17 8.74
CA ILE A 12 30.34 -31.05 9.45
C ILE A 12 29.99 -29.58 9.72
N LEU A 13 30.97 -28.76 10.14
CA LEU A 13 30.80 -27.32 10.35
C LEU A 13 30.44 -26.58 9.05
N SER A 14 31.11 -26.93 7.95
CA SER A 14 30.82 -26.34 6.62
C SER A 14 29.41 -26.68 6.15
N ILE A 15 29.00 -27.95 6.28
CA ILE A 15 27.67 -28.41 5.91
C ILE A 15 26.58 -27.74 6.79
N THR A 16 26.81 -27.61 8.10
CA THR A 16 25.87 -26.94 9.00
C THR A 16 25.73 -25.45 8.70
N GLN A 17 26.80 -24.75 8.37
CA GLN A 17 26.73 -23.35 7.91
C GLN A 17 25.92 -23.21 6.63
N LEU A 18 26.05 -24.17 5.70
CA LEU A 18 25.25 -24.19 4.46
C LEU A 18 23.75 -24.36 4.77
N PHE A 19 23.41 -25.30 5.65
CA PHE A 19 22.02 -25.51 6.08
C PHE A 19 21.43 -24.29 6.78
N ILE A 20 22.21 -23.59 7.62
CA ILE A 20 21.79 -22.34 8.27
C ILE A 20 21.54 -21.25 7.22
N ALA A 21 22.42 -21.10 6.23
CA ALA A 21 22.24 -20.13 5.15
C ALA A 21 20.98 -20.42 4.32
N VAL A 22 20.74 -21.67 3.96
CA VAL A 22 19.52 -22.10 3.26
C VAL A 22 18.29 -21.84 4.11
N PHE A 23 18.35 -22.15 5.41
CA PHE A 23 17.25 -21.88 6.34
C PHE A 23 16.92 -20.39 6.43
N ILE A 24 17.92 -19.50 6.51
CA ILE A 24 17.74 -18.05 6.51
C ILE A 24 17.09 -17.56 5.19
N VAL A 25 17.50 -18.12 4.05
CA VAL A 25 16.91 -17.75 2.74
C VAL A 25 15.45 -18.21 2.62
N VAL A 26 15.15 -19.44 3.07
CA VAL A 26 13.79 -20.01 3.02
C VAL A 26 12.87 -19.33 4.03
N LYS A 27 13.37 -19.00 5.23
CA LYS A 27 12.62 -18.36 6.31
C LYS A 27 12.87 -16.86 6.40
N ARG A 28 13.24 -16.23 5.28
CA ARG A 28 13.68 -14.84 5.24
C ARG A 28 12.68 -13.89 5.91
N GLU A 29 11.38 -14.09 5.67
CA GLU A 29 10.30 -13.26 6.23
C GLU A 29 10.16 -13.41 7.76
N ASP A 30 10.30 -14.64 8.28
CA ASP A 30 10.26 -14.93 9.72
C ASP A 30 11.52 -14.40 10.44
N PHE A 31 12.67 -14.39 9.75
CA PHE A 31 13.93 -13.90 10.30
C PHE A 31 13.96 -12.39 10.51
N ILE A 32 13.16 -11.63 9.75
CA ILE A 32 13.09 -10.17 9.89
C ILE A 32 12.61 -9.80 11.30
N TYR A 33 11.78 -10.64 11.93
CA TYR A 33 11.26 -10.46 13.30
C TYR A 33 12.30 -10.59 14.41
N LEU A 34 13.49 -11.13 14.15
CA LEU A 34 14.58 -11.16 15.14
C LEU A 34 15.26 -9.80 15.34
N PHE A 35 15.12 -8.88 14.38
CA PHE A 35 15.75 -7.56 14.45
C PHE A 35 14.74 -6.49 14.87
N PRO A 36 15.12 -5.59 15.80
CA PRO A 36 14.26 -4.49 16.21
C PRO A 36 13.97 -3.58 15.01
N THR A 37 12.72 -3.18 14.90
CA THR A 37 12.27 -2.21 13.91
C THR A 37 12.76 -0.82 14.28
N LYS A 38 13.44 -0.12 13.35
CA LYS A 38 13.75 1.30 13.51
C LYS A 38 12.48 2.12 13.41
N GLU A 39 12.34 3.14 14.25
CA GLU A 39 11.22 4.09 14.14
C GLU A 39 11.20 4.78 12.76
N PRO A 40 10.04 4.78 12.08
CA PRO A 40 9.92 5.35 10.75
C PRO A 40 10.02 6.87 10.82
N GLN A 41 10.91 7.44 10.02
CA GLN A 41 11.17 8.89 9.97
C GLN A 41 10.36 9.60 8.87
N THR A 42 9.86 8.85 7.90
CA THR A 42 9.08 9.41 6.80
C THR A 42 7.81 8.61 6.57
N LEU A 43 6.81 9.22 5.95
CA LEU A 43 5.57 8.54 5.59
C LEU A 43 5.84 7.31 4.70
N ARG A 44 6.83 7.41 3.81
CA ARG A 44 7.26 6.31 2.93
C ARG A 44 7.77 5.10 3.71
N GLU A 45 8.37 5.34 4.87
CA GLU A 45 8.90 4.30 5.74
C GLU A 45 7.82 3.50 6.44
N LEU A 46 6.62 4.08 6.59
CA LEU A 46 5.45 3.50 7.23
C LEU A 46 4.52 2.76 6.25
N ALA A 47 4.86 2.72 4.96
CA ALA A 47 4.02 2.07 3.97
C ALA A 47 3.87 0.57 4.23
N TYR A 48 2.65 0.05 4.06
CA TYR A 48 2.31 -1.35 4.28
C TYR A 48 3.15 -2.32 3.43
N ASP A 49 3.57 -1.88 2.25
CA ASP A 49 4.45 -2.63 1.34
C ASP A 49 5.95 -2.57 1.71
N ARG A 50 6.33 -1.94 2.83
CA ARG A 50 7.70 -1.87 3.33
C ARG A 50 7.94 -2.82 4.51
N ASP A 51 7.31 -2.54 5.64
CA ASP A 51 7.42 -3.35 6.87
C ASP A 51 6.15 -3.19 7.70
N LYS A 52 5.30 -4.22 7.67
CA LYS A 52 3.98 -4.20 8.31
C LYS A 52 4.05 -4.05 9.84
N ARG A 53 5.19 -4.36 10.45
CA ARG A 53 5.40 -4.33 11.90
C ARG A 53 5.47 -2.92 12.46
N LEU A 54 5.83 -1.94 11.63
CA LEU A 54 5.91 -0.53 12.01
C LEU A 54 4.53 0.10 12.29
N GLY A 55 3.46 -0.64 12.03
CA GLY A 55 2.16 -0.05 11.78
C GLY A 55 2.17 0.69 10.44
N TYR A 56 0.97 0.93 9.91
CA TYR A 56 0.79 1.60 8.62
C TYR A 56 -0.36 2.59 8.70
N THR A 57 -0.63 3.15 9.88
CA THR A 57 -1.68 4.15 10.09
C THR A 57 -1.06 5.48 10.50
N VAL A 58 -1.45 6.54 9.80
CA VAL A 58 -1.18 7.94 10.20
C VAL A 58 -2.48 8.66 10.49
N HIS A 59 -2.41 9.75 11.26
CA HIS A 59 -3.55 10.62 11.47
C HIS A 59 -3.36 11.91 10.69
N VAL A 60 -4.31 12.21 9.81
CA VAL A 60 -4.33 13.43 9.00
C VAL A 60 -5.42 14.34 9.54
N LYS A 61 -5.14 15.65 9.61
CA LYS A 61 -6.12 16.62 10.11
C LYS A 61 -7.10 16.99 8.99
N GLU A 62 -8.37 16.63 9.17
CA GLU A 62 -9.52 17.01 8.35
C GLU A 62 -10.45 17.91 9.20
N ASP A 63 -10.75 19.13 8.77
CA ASP A 63 -11.68 20.05 9.47
C ASP A 63 -11.38 20.18 10.97
N GLY A 64 -10.10 20.24 11.33
CA GLY A 64 -9.66 20.33 12.73
C GLY A 64 -9.52 19.00 13.47
N LYS A 65 -10.03 17.89 12.92
CA LYS A 65 -10.06 16.57 13.56
C LYS A 65 -8.99 15.65 13.00
N LEU A 66 -8.37 14.84 13.87
CA LEU A 66 -7.42 13.81 13.46
C LEU A 66 -8.18 12.58 12.95
N VAL A 67 -8.03 12.28 11.67
CA VAL A 67 -8.68 11.14 11.01
C VAL A 67 -7.62 10.11 10.61
N PRO A 68 -7.85 8.81 10.87
CA PRO A 68 -6.89 7.78 10.53
C PRO A 68 -6.88 7.44 9.03
N TYR A 69 -5.66 7.33 8.48
CA TYR A 69 -5.35 6.93 7.11
C TYR A 69 -4.36 5.77 7.12
N LEU A 70 -4.61 4.79 6.26
CA LEU A 70 -3.71 3.67 5.99
C LEU A 70 -2.69 4.09 4.92
N VAL A 71 -1.41 3.87 5.19
CA VAL A 71 -0.31 4.08 4.25
C VAL A 71 -0.12 2.80 3.44
N LEU A 72 -0.66 2.77 2.22
CA LEU A 72 -0.76 1.52 1.44
C LEU A 72 0.51 1.17 0.68
N THR A 73 1.09 2.15 -0.03
CA THR A 73 2.29 1.91 -0.83
C THR A 73 3.20 3.12 -0.83
N LYS A 74 4.50 2.86 -0.87
CA LYS A 74 5.57 3.86 -1.02
C LYS A 74 5.75 4.39 -2.45
N ASN A 75 5.12 3.75 -3.43
CA ASN A 75 5.36 4.02 -4.84
C ASN A 75 4.08 3.85 -5.66
N TYR A 76 3.08 4.68 -5.37
CA TYR A 76 1.86 4.72 -6.14
C TYR A 76 2.17 5.02 -7.61
N ILE A 77 1.62 4.19 -8.51
CA ILE A 77 1.76 4.26 -9.97
C ILE A 77 3.21 4.41 -10.50
N GLY A 78 4.21 4.01 -9.72
CA GLY A 78 5.61 4.10 -10.14
C GLY A 78 6.23 5.51 -10.06
N GLN A 79 5.52 6.50 -9.51
CA GLN A 79 5.96 7.90 -9.45
C GLN A 79 6.63 8.29 -8.11
N GLY A 80 6.76 7.34 -7.18
CA GLY A 80 7.35 7.58 -5.87
C GLY A 80 6.41 8.26 -4.86
N HIS A 81 5.16 8.52 -5.23
CA HIS A 81 4.17 9.07 -4.32
C HIS A 81 3.66 8.01 -3.33
N VAL A 82 3.30 8.45 -2.13
CA VAL A 82 2.71 7.56 -1.13
C VAL A 82 1.20 7.55 -1.27
N LEU A 83 0.59 6.36 -1.32
CA LEU A 83 -0.87 6.23 -1.36
C LEU A 83 -1.44 6.17 0.06
N LEU A 84 -2.29 7.12 0.40
CA LEU A 84 -3.07 7.11 1.62
C LEU A 84 -4.51 6.68 1.35
N LEU A 85 -5.01 5.74 2.15
CA LEU A 85 -6.41 5.33 2.16
C LEU A 85 -7.05 5.74 3.48
N ARG A 86 -8.06 6.61 3.42
CA ARG A 86 -8.84 6.97 4.60
C ARG A 86 -9.48 5.71 5.19
N LYS A 87 -9.31 5.48 6.49
CA LYS A 87 -9.73 4.22 7.14
C LYS A 87 -11.25 4.07 7.23
N TYR A 88 -11.96 5.18 7.38
CA TYR A 88 -13.42 5.19 7.50
C TYR A 88 -14.06 5.93 6.32
N LEU A 89 -15.31 5.58 6.02
CA LEU A 89 -16.09 6.22 4.95
C LEU A 89 -16.37 7.69 5.28
N VAL A 90 -16.55 8.47 4.22
CA VAL A 90 -17.05 9.84 4.34
C VAL A 90 -18.56 9.79 4.55
N ASP A 91 -19.04 10.55 5.50
CA ASP A 91 -20.46 10.74 5.82
C ASP A 91 -20.87 12.15 5.37
N PRO A 92 -22.03 12.35 4.72
CA PRO A 92 -23.07 11.38 4.35
C PRO A 92 -22.68 10.45 3.18
N PRO A 93 -23.36 9.29 3.02
CA PRO A 93 -23.24 8.49 1.81
C PRO A 93 -23.62 9.31 0.58
N MET A 94 -22.82 9.19 -0.46
CA MET A 94 -22.96 9.98 -1.68
C MET A 94 -23.45 9.12 -2.83
N ALA A 95 -24.48 9.58 -3.54
CA ALA A 95 -24.90 8.95 -4.78
C ALA A 95 -23.78 9.08 -5.82
N PHE A 96 -23.58 8.05 -6.65
CA PHE A 96 -22.61 8.12 -7.75
C PHE A 96 -22.98 9.21 -8.78
N GLN A 97 -24.27 9.36 -9.07
CA GLN A 97 -24.81 10.30 -10.06
C GLN A 97 -26.29 10.60 -9.81
N VAL A 98 -26.81 11.62 -10.50
CA VAL A 98 -28.25 11.89 -10.60
C VAL A 98 -28.81 11.18 -11.84
N GLY A 99 -29.77 10.27 -11.64
CA GLY A 99 -30.45 9.54 -12.71
C GLY A 99 -29.68 8.34 -13.29
N TRP A 100 -30.18 7.78 -14.41
CA TRP A 100 -29.61 6.61 -15.09
C TRP A 100 -28.80 7.03 -16.32
N LYS A 101 -27.51 7.29 -16.15
CA LYS A 101 -26.55 7.36 -17.26
C LYS A 101 -25.40 6.39 -17.03
N ARG A 102 -24.87 5.79 -18.09
CA ARG A 102 -23.70 4.91 -18.02
C ARG A 102 -22.44 5.76 -18.19
N PHE A 103 -22.05 6.50 -17.15
CA PHE A 103 -20.72 7.12 -17.13
C PHE A 103 -19.73 6.27 -16.36
N TYR A 104 -18.52 6.26 -16.89
CA TYR A 104 -17.33 5.75 -16.25
C TYR A 104 -16.87 6.80 -15.19
N TYR A 105 -16.22 6.39 -14.09
CA TYR A 105 -15.94 7.16 -12.86
C TYR A 105 -15.63 8.68 -12.97
N GLY A 106 -15.06 9.15 -14.07
CA GLY A 106 -14.74 10.57 -14.27
C GLY A 106 -15.99 11.44 -14.32
N HIS A 107 -15.93 12.60 -13.64
CA HIS A 107 -17.03 13.56 -13.52
C HIS A 107 -18.27 13.05 -12.75
N SER A 108 -18.12 11.99 -11.96
CA SER A 108 -19.15 11.55 -11.01
C SER A 108 -19.31 12.54 -9.85
N ILE A 109 -20.41 12.45 -9.10
CA ILE A 109 -20.63 13.30 -7.91
C ILE A 109 -19.47 13.11 -6.90
N PRO A 110 -19.02 11.86 -6.59
CA PRO A 110 -17.86 11.66 -5.73
C PRO A 110 -16.58 12.28 -6.29
N ASP A 111 -16.33 12.18 -7.60
CA ASP A 111 -15.14 12.78 -8.22
C ASP A 111 -15.12 14.30 -8.07
N SER A 112 -16.25 14.98 -8.33
CA SER A 112 -16.36 16.42 -8.11
C SER A 112 -16.21 16.79 -6.63
N PHE A 113 -16.84 16.05 -5.73
CA PHE A 113 -16.75 16.27 -4.28
C PHE A 113 -15.31 16.13 -3.79
N MET A 114 -14.59 15.10 -4.22
CA MET A 114 -13.21 14.86 -3.80
C MET A 114 -12.28 16.01 -4.24
N ASN A 115 -12.45 16.51 -5.46
CA ASN A 115 -11.60 17.56 -6.02
C ASN A 115 -11.94 18.99 -5.56
N LYS A 116 -13.19 19.26 -5.16
CA LYS A 116 -13.64 20.62 -4.82
C LYS A 116 -13.86 20.82 -3.33
N ASP A 117 -14.58 19.90 -2.69
CA ASP A 117 -15.05 20.09 -1.32
C ASP A 117 -14.15 19.35 -0.32
N PHE A 118 -13.84 18.07 -0.60
CA PHE A 118 -13.08 17.23 0.32
C PHE A 118 -11.64 17.73 0.50
N ILE A 119 -10.99 18.16 -0.59
CA ILE A 119 -9.60 18.65 -0.54
C ILE A 119 -9.46 19.86 0.39
N GLN A 120 -10.51 20.67 0.53
CA GLN A 120 -10.51 21.88 1.38
C GLN A 120 -10.50 21.56 2.87
N ARG A 121 -10.81 20.31 3.25
CA ARG A 121 -10.78 19.86 4.65
C ARG A 121 -9.37 19.77 5.21
N PHE A 122 -8.36 19.66 4.33
CA PHE A 122 -6.96 19.62 4.72
C PHE A 122 -6.39 21.03 4.90
N SER A 123 -5.35 21.17 5.71
CA SER A 123 -4.57 22.42 5.77
C SER A 123 -3.86 22.70 4.45
N LYS A 124 -3.63 23.98 4.12
CA LYS A 124 -2.94 24.40 2.88
C LYS A 124 -1.63 23.65 2.60
N GLY A 125 -0.77 23.47 3.59
CA GLY A 125 0.49 22.72 3.39
C GLY A 125 0.27 21.27 2.94
N ILE A 126 -0.71 20.57 3.51
CA ILE A 126 -1.08 19.22 3.06
C ILE A 126 -1.66 19.26 1.64
N GLN A 127 -2.50 20.26 1.32
CA GLN A 127 -3.06 20.39 -0.02
C GLN A 127 -1.96 20.58 -1.07
N GLU A 128 -0.93 21.38 -0.76
CA GLU A 128 0.23 21.64 -1.62
C GLU A 128 1.11 20.39 -1.82
N ASP A 129 1.15 19.49 -0.82
CA ASP A 129 1.88 18.22 -0.88
C ASP A 129 1.13 17.10 -1.62
N ILE A 130 -0.16 17.28 -1.95
CA ILE A 130 -0.95 16.27 -2.68
C ILE A 130 -0.67 16.39 -4.19
N PRO A 131 -0.01 15.39 -4.81
CA PRO A 131 0.34 15.45 -6.22
C PRO A 131 -0.90 15.25 -7.11
N TYR A 132 -1.05 16.08 -8.14
CA TYR A 132 -2.02 15.80 -9.20
C TYR A 132 -1.63 14.51 -9.92
N THR A 133 -2.53 13.53 -9.91
CA THR A 133 -2.28 12.21 -10.47
C THR A 133 -3.35 11.86 -11.49
N GLU A 134 -2.94 11.61 -12.73
CA GLU A 134 -3.85 11.14 -13.78
C GLU A 134 -4.08 9.63 -13.65
N ILE A 135 -5.33 9.23 -13.35
CA ILE A 135 -5.71 7.83 -13.33
C ILE A 135 -6.19 7.43 -14.72
N LYS A 136 -5.33 6.73 -15.47
CA LYS A 136 -5.70 6.19 -16.79
C LYS A 136 -6.65 5.02 -16.63
N ILE A 137 -7.93 5.26 -16.85
CA ILE A 137 -8.93 4.22 -16.76
C ILE A 137 -9.29 3.68 -18.14
N ARG A 138 -8.96 2.40 -18.38
CA ARG A 138 -9.39 1.70 -19.59
C ARG A 138 -10.83 1.28 -19.41
N ALA A 139 -11.72 1.81 -20.27
CA ALA A 139 -13.05 1.27 -20.40
C ALA A 139 -12.93 -0.21 -20.81
N LEU A 140 -13.38 -1.13 -19.96
CA LEU A 140 -13.63 -2.49 -20.38
C LEU A 140 -14.68 -2.42 -21.49
N LYS A 141 -14.34 -2.84 -22.71
CA LYS A 141 -15.32 -2.97 -23.80
C LYS A 141 -16.47 -3.81 -23.25
N PRO A 142 -17.73 -3.34 -23.32
CA PRO A 142 -18.85 -4.16 -22.90
C PRO A 142 -18.92 -5.41 -23.79
N SER A 143 -18.70 -6.59 -23.22
CA SER A 143 -18.95 -7.87 -23.89
C SER A 143 -20.45 -8.14 -23.89
N PHE A 144 -21.21 -7.38 -24.68
CA PHE A 144 -22.59 -7.75 -24.99
C PHE A 144 -22.54 -8.77 -26.13
N GLU A 145 -22.27 -10.03 -25.82
CA GLU A 145 -22.77 -11.10 -26.67
C GLU A 145 -24.30 -11.06 -26.56
N LYS A 146 -24.95 -10.55 -27.61
CA LYS A 146 -26.37 -10.79 -27.84
C LYS A 146 -26.56 -12.30 -27.93
N LYS A 147 -26.98 -12.94 -26.84
CA LYS A 147 -27.74 -14.18 -26.97
C LYS A 147 -29.09 -13.78 -27.57
N ALA A 148 -29.16 -13.83 -28.90
CA ALA A 148 -30.42 -13.87 -29.61
C ALA A 148 -31.07 -15.21 -29.22
N TYR A 149 -32.09 -15.15 -28.37
CA TYR A 149 -33.05 -16.25 -28.31
C TYR A 149 -33.91 -16.13 -29.56
N GLY A 150 -33.62 -16.99 -30.54
CA GLY A 150 -34.50 -17.31 -31.66
C GLY A 150 -35.34 -18.53 -31.31
#